data_AF-H9LJ34-F1
#
_entry.id   AF-H9LJ34-F1
#
_cell.length_a   1.000
_cell.length_b   1.000
_cell.length_c   1.000
_cell.angle_alpha   90.00
_cell.angle_beta   90.00
_cell.angle_gamma   90.00
#
_symmetry.space_group_name_H-M   'P 1'
#
loop_
_entity.id
_entity.type
_entity.pdbx_description
1 polymer ?
#
loop_
_entity_poly.entity_id
_entity_poly.type
_entity_poly.pdbx_seq_one_letter_code
_entity_poly.pdbx_strand_id
1 'polypeptide(L)'
;CGLSLWGSIGEDGPSQMALEDLSMFRSIPGSTVFYPSDAVSTERAVELAANTPGVCFIRTSRPNSPIIYSPDDKLQIGKARVVRKSDSDKVTVIGCCVTLFEALKAADKLAIDGVNIRVIDPFTIKPIDAETIRSNAKETGGKIITVEDHYPEGGLGEAVCSAVACCRDITVKKLAVQEVPRSGKSAELLEKYGISANCIVKAVNQILSQ
;
A
#
# COMPACT_ATOMS: atom_id res chain seq x y z
N CYS A 1 17.86 -4.91 -3.15
CA CYS A 1 16.58 -5.30 -3.76
C CYS A 1 16.16 -6.60 -3.10
N GLY A 2 15.00 -6.62 -2.44
CA GLY A 2 14.45 -7.84 -1.83
C GLY A 2 13.12 -8.17 -2.51
N LEU A 3 12.98 -9.42 -2.92
CA LEU A 3 11.70 -9.92 -3.39
C LEU A 3 10.83 -10.17 -2.15
N SER A 4 9.71 -9.45 -2.04
CA SER A 4 8.67 -9.75 -1.06
C SER A 4 7.72 -10.79 -1.62
N LEU A 5 7.43 -11.77 -0.79
CA LEU A 5 7.15 -13.13 -1.26
C LEU A 5 5.81 -13.66 -0.72
N TRP A 6 5.10 -12.85 0.04
CA TRP A 6 3.89 -13.25 0.77
C TRP A 6 2.72 -13.64 -0.13
N GLY A 7 2.16 -12.67 -0.86
CA GLY A 7 0.99 -12.93 -1.71
C GLY A 7 1.32 -13.73 -2.97
N SER A 8 2.56 -14.19 -3.17
CA SER A 8 3.04 -14.53 -4.50
C SER A 8 3.91 -15.77 -4.61
N ILE A 9 4.56 -16.19 -3.52
CA ILE A 9 5.05 -17.57 -3.45
C ILE A 9 3.87 -18.53 -3.39
N GLY A 10 2.88 -18.20 -2.55
CA GLY A 10 1.72 -19.04 -2.29
C GLY A 10 2.10 -20.32 -1.57
N GLU A 11 2.67 -21.27 -2.31
CA GLU A 11 2.80 -22.67 -1.92
C GLU A 11 4.05 -22.96 -1.06
N ASP A 12 5.16 -22.22 -1.20
CA ASP A 12 6.39 -22.51 -0.41
C ASP A 12 6.27 -22.13 1.08
N GLY A 13 5.29 -21.29 1.46
CA GLY A 13 4.94 -21.04 2.86
C GLY A 13 5.78 -19.98 3.59
N PRO A 14 5.61 -19.84 4.93
CA PRO A 14 6.05 -18.68 5.73
C PRO A 14 7.56 -18.41 5.74
N SER A 15 8.40 -19.44 5.60
CA SER A 15 9.87 -19.29 5.72
C SER A 15 10.48 -18.39 4.64
N GLN A 16 9.77 -18.13 3.56
CA GLN A 16 10.21 -17.34 2.43
C GLN A 16 9.45 -16.02 2.36
N MET A 17 8.41 -15.81 3.17
CA MET A 17 7.58 -14.64 3.05
C MET A 17 8.10 -13.51 3.93
N ALA A 18 8.60 -12.46 3.31
CA ALA A 18 9.00 -11.25 4.01
C ALA A 18 7.77 -10.47 4.49
N LEU A 19 7.54 -10.39 5.80
CA LEU A 19 6.45 -9.61 6.41
C LEU A 19 6.92 -8.59 7.46
N GLU A 20 8.21 -8.55 7.71
CA GLU A 20 8.87 -7.65 8.65
C GLU A 20 9.93 -6.79 7.95
N ASP A 21 10.09 -6.92 6.64
CA ASP A 21 11.13 -6.26 5.86
C ASP A 21 10.93 -4.74 5.78
N LEU A 22 9.68 -4.26 5.65
CA LEU A 22 9.42 -2.82 5.71
C LEU A 22 9.78 -2.26 7.09
N SER A 23 9.41 -2.97 8.17
CA SER A 23 9.78 -2.59 9.53
C SER A 23 11.30 -2.51 9.70
N MET A 24 12.01 -3.57 9.28
CA MET A 24 13.46 -3.65 9.35
C MET A 24 14.13 -2.50 8.58
N PHE A 25 13.82 -2.30 7.30
CA PHE A 25 14.48 -1.28 6.50
C PHE A 25 14.06 0.14 6.87
N ARG A 26 12.82 0.37 7.33
CA ARG A 26 12.40 1.68 7.84
C ARG A 26 13.14 2.08 9.12
N SER A 27 13.54 1.11 9.95
CA SER A 27 14.27 1.38 11.19
C SER A 27 15.70 1.91 10.97
N ILE A 28 16.30 1.64 9.80
CA ILE A 28 17.66 2.08 9.46
C ILE A 28 17.69 3.59 9.21
N PRO A 29 18.46 4.39 9.98
CA PRO A 29 18.58 5.83 9.73
C PRO A 29 19.10 6.15 8.33
N GLY A 30 18.51 7.15 7.67
CA GLY A 30 18.90 7.56 6.31
C GLY A 30 18.52 6.57 5.20
N SER A 31 17.76 5.51 5.49
CA SER A 31 17.26 4.60 4.45
C SER A 31 16.15 5.22 3.60
N THR A 32 16.12 4.81 2.34
CA THR A 32 14.99 5.02 1.40
C THR A 32 14.35 3.67 1.10
N VAL A 33 13.04 3.57 1.31
CA VAL A 33 12.26 2.34 1.14
C VAL A 33 11.26 2.53 0.02
N PHE A 34 11.57 1.98 -1.14
CA PHE A 34 10.71 1.92 -2.32
C PHE A 34 9.84 0.67 -2.25
N TYR A 35 8.57 0.83 -2.61
CA TYR A 35 7.64 -0.28 -2.79
C TYR A 35 6.83 -0.08 -4.08
N PRO A 36 7.47 -0.27 -5.25
CA PRO A 36 6.84 -0.07 -6.54
C PRO A 36 5.68 -1.04 -6.77
N SER A 37 4.70 -0.60 -7.55
CA SER A 37 3.45 -1.34 -7.77
C SER A 37 3.35 -2.02 -9.13
N ASP A 38 4.14 -1.61 -10.11
CA ASP A 38 4.17 -2.20 -11.45
C ASP A 38 5.58 -2.16 -12.06
N ALA A 39 5.71 -2.57 -13.32
CA ALA A 39 7.00 -2.60 -14.03
C ALA A 39 7.62 -1.20 -14.17
N VAL A 40 6.82 -0.19 -14.52
CA VAL A 40 7.31 1.18 -14.75
C VAL A 40 7.79 1.82 -13.45
N SER A 41 7.02 1.70 -12.37
CA SER A 41 7.45 2.17 -11.06
C SER A 41 8.66 1.41 -10.53
N THR A 42 8.81 0.12 -10.87
CA THR A 42 10.01 -0.64 -10.52
C THR A 42 11.25 -0.12 -11.23
N GLU A 43 11.16 0.13 -12.54
CA GLU A 43 12.25 0.74 -13.33
C GLU A 43 12.67 2.09 -12.74
N ARG A 44 11.70 2.96 -12.45
CA ARG A 44 11.95 4.26 -11.81
C ARG A 44 12.54 4.14 -10.41
N ALA A 45 12.10 3.17 -9.60
CA ALA A 45 12.67 2.93 -8.28
C ALA A 45 14.15 2.52 -8.37
N VAL A 46 14.53 1.72 -9.36
CA VAL A 46 15.93 1.32 -9.60
C VAL A 46 16.77 2.53 -10.02
N GLU A 47 16.28 3.33 -10.96
CA GLU A 47 16.96 4.56 -11.41
C GLU A 47 17.19 5.54 -10.25
N LEU A 48 16.14 5.79 -9.45
CA LEU A 48 16.22 6.68 -8.28
C LEU A 48 17.17 6.13 -7.21
N ALA A 49 17.09 4.83 -6.91
CA ALA A 49 17.97 4.19 -5.93
C ALA A 49 19.44 4.28 -6.32
N ALA A 50 19.77 4.11 -7.61
CA ALA A 50 21.15 4.22 -8.11
C ALA A 50 21.75 5.62 -7.88
N ASN A 51 20.90 6.65 -7.82
CA ASN A 51 21.30 8.04 -7.64
C ASN A 51 21.03 8.58 -6.21
N THR A 52 20.63 7.73 -5.28
CA THR A 52 20.28 8.13 -3.91
C THR A 52 21.30 7.59 -2.92
N PRO A 53 21.97 8.46 -2.13
CA PRO A 53 22.92 8.01 -1.12
C PRO A 53 22.23 7.29 0.04
N GLY A 54 22.99 6.45 0.75
CA GLY A 54 22.50 5.70 1.90
C GLY A 54 21.89 4.35 1.52
N VAL A 55 21.13 3.77 2.46
CA VAL A 55 20.56 2.43 2.29
C VAL A 55 19.27 2.52 1.47
N CYS A 56 19.31 2.10 0.22
CA CYS A 56 18.11 1.98 -0.61
C CYS A 56 17.58 0.54 -0.61
N PHE A 57 16.34 0.37 -0.16
CA PHE A 57 15.61 -0.89 -0.24
C PHE A 57 14.49 -0.76 -1.27
N ILE A 58 14.43 -1.72 -2.20
CA ILE A 58 13.34 -1.85 -3.18
C ILE A 58 12.68 -3.18 -2.89
N ARG A 59 11.41 -3.13 -2.53
CA ARG A 59 10.55 -4.29 -2.29
C ARG A 59 9.80 -4.62 -3.57
N THR A 60 10.11 -5.74 -4.20
CA THR A 60 9.43 -6.21 -5.40
C THR A 60 8.46 -7.35 -5.08
N SER A 61 7.60 -7.73 -6.01
CA SER A 61 6.68 -8.87 -5.87
C SER A 61 6.84 -9.86 -7.02
N ARG A 62 6.48 -11.12 -6.78
CA ARG A 62 6.53 -12.18 -7.81
C ARG A 62 5.37 -12.22 -8.81
N PRO A 63 4.09 -11.84 -8.53
CA PRO A 63 3.02 -12.00 -9.51
C PRO A 63 3.15 -10.95 -10.61
N ASN A 64 2.78 -11.35 -11.83
CA ASN A 64 2.58 -10.39 -12.90
C ASN A 64 1.43 -9.45 -12.52
N SER A 65 1.74 -8.17 -12.43
CA SER A 65 0.78 -7.12 -12.14
C SER A 65 0.52 -6.27 -13.38
N PRO A 66 -0.70 -5.73 -13.56
CA PRO A 66 -0.98 -4.78 -14.63
C PRO A 66 -0.06 -3.55 -14.55
N ILE A 67 0.27 -2.97 -15.70
CA ILE A 67 0.96 -1.69 -15.78
C ILE A 67 -0.09 -0.58 -15.68
N ILE A 68 0.11 0.34 -14.74
CA ILE A 68 -0.80 1.49 -14.51
C ILE A 68 -0.12 2.83 -14.77
N TYR A 69 1.20 2.89 -14.74
CA TYR A 69 1.96 4.09 -15.05
C TYR A 69 2.43 4.09 -16.51
N SER A 70 2.40 5.27 -17.13
CA SER A 70 3.04 5.52 -18.41
C SER A 70 4.56 5.62 -18.22
N PRO A 71 5.40 5.23 -19.21
CA PRO A 71 6.84 5.47 -19.16
C PRO A 71 7.22 6.94 -18.90
N ASP A 72 6.37 7.89 -19.31
CA ASP A 72 6.60 9.33 -19.11
C ASP A 72 6.22 9.84 -17.71
N ASP A 73 5.61 8.99 -16.87
CA ASP A 73 5.23 9.38 -15.51
C ASP A 73 6.46 9.67 -14.65
N LYS A 74 6.45 10.85 -14.04
CA LYS A 74 7.51 11.33 -13.17
C LYS A 74 7.28 10.88 -11.73
N LEU A 75 7.75 9.68 -11.40
CA LEU A 75 7.78 9.17 -10.03
C LEU A 75 8.99 9.74 -9.28
N GLN A 76 8.80 10.08 -8.01
CA GLN A 76 9.82 10.75 -7.20
C GLN A 76 9.81 10.19 -5.77
N ILE A 77 10.99 10.17 -5.13
CA ILE A 77 11.12 9.77 -3.72
C ILE A 77 10.27 10.69 -2.85
N GLY A 78 9.47 10.10 -1.95
CA GLY A 78 8.62 10.84 -1.02
C GLY A 78 7.41 11.50 -1.67
N LYS A 79 7.03 11.09 -2.89
CA LYS A 79 5.85 11.58 -3.59
C LYS A 79 4.90 10.45 -3.98
N ALA A 80 3.73 10.46 -3.37
CA ALA A 80 2.67 9.49 -3.62
C ALA A 80 1.88 9.86 -4.88
N ARG A 81 1.22 8.87 -5.49
CA ARG A 81 0.35 9.04 -6.65
C ARG A 81 -1.08 8.71 -6.28
N VAL A 82 -2.00 9.62 -6.58
CA VAL A 82 -3.44 9.33 -6.53
C VAL A 82 -3.81 8.64 -7.84
N VAL A 83 -3.95 7.31 -7.79
CA VAL A 83 -4.18 6.49 -8.99
C VAL A 83 -5.67 6.37 -9.35
N ARG A 84 -6.56 6.73 -8.43
CA ARG A 84 -8.00 6.84 -8.66
C ARG A 84 -8.59 7.93 -7.76
N LYS A 85 -9.40 8.83 -8.34
CA LYS A 85 -10.06 9.94 -7.64
C LYS A 85 -11.41 10.25 -8.29
N SER A 86 -12.36 10.68 -7.48
CA SER A 86 -13.59 11.37 -7.89
C SER A 86 -13.89 12.52 -6.91
N ASP A 87 -14.86 13.37 -7.26
CA ASP A 87 -15.33 14.46 -6.39
C ASP A 87 -16.22 13.98 -5.24
N SER A 88 -16.60 12.70 -5.25
CA SER A 88 -17.54 12.10 -4.28
C SER A 88 -16.91 11.02 -3.40
N ASP A 89 -15.59 10.90 -3.44
CA ASP A 89 -14.81 9.93 -2.67
C ASP A 89 -15.09 10.06 -1.16
N LYS A 90 -15.42 8.93 -0.51
CA LYS A 90 -15.83 8.89 0.91
C LYS A 90 -14.72 8.41 1.85
N VAL A 91 -13.71 7.72 1.31
CA VAL A 91 -12.58 7.14 2.04
C VAL A 91 -11.34 7.19 1.16
N THR A 92 -10.19 7.49 1.74
CA THR A 92 -8.88 7.32 1.09
C THR A 92 -8.33 5.94 1.42
N VAL A 93 -8.12 5.10 0.41
CA VAL A 93 -7.47 3.79 0.54
C VAL A 93 -6.03 3.91 0.03
N ILE A 94 -5.08 3.52 0.87
CA ILE A 94 -3.65 3.53 0.55
C ILE A 94 -3.19 2.07 0.49
N GLY A 95 -2.76 1.65 -0.69
CA GLY A 95 -2.23 0.31 -0.94
C GLY A 95 -0.94 0.41 -1.73
N CYS A 96 -0.16 -0.66 -1.72
CA CYS A 96 1.09 -0.74 -2.48
C CYS A 96 1.24 -2.14 -3.06
N CYS A 97 1.84 -2.21 -4.25
CA CYS A 97 2.07 -3.48 -4.94
C CYS A 97 0.78 -4.30 -5.09
N VAL A 98 0.78 -5.58 -4.72
CA VAL A 98 -0.40 -6.46 -4.87
C VAL A 98 -1.66 -5.86 -4.24
N THR A 99 -1.53 -5.18 -3.11
CA THR A 99 -2.66 -4.57 -2.40
C THR A 99 -3.20 -3.29 -3.07
N LEU A 100 -2.40 -2.62 -3.92
CA LEU A 100 -2.88 -1.51 -4.73
C LEU A 100 -3.93 -2.00 -5.73
N PHE A 101 -3.69 -3.14 -6.37
CA PHE A 101 -4.64 -3.72 -7.33
C PHE A 101 -5.88 -4.27 -6.63
N GLU A 102 -5.75 -4.82 -5.42
CA GLU A 102 -6.90 -5.18 -4.58
C GLU A 102 -7.72 -3.94 -4.19
N ALA A 103 -7.08 -2.80 -3.91
CA ALA A 103 -7.77 -1.54 -3.66
C ALA A 103 -8.50 -0.99 -4.88
N LEU A 104 -7.90 -1.08 -6.08
CA LEU A 104 -8.57 -0.72 -7.34
C LEU A 104 -9.79 -1.61 -7.61
N LYS A 105 -9.66 -2.94 -7.43
CA LYS A 105 -10.79 -3.89 -7.53
C LYS A 105 -11.88 -3.60 -6.50
N ALA A 106 -11.51 -3.25 -5.27
CA ALA A 106 -12.46 -2.85 -4.24
C ALA A 106 -13.22 -1.57 -4.63
N ALA A 107 -12.52 -0.61 -5.23
CA ALA A 107 -13.11 0.62 -5.71
C ALA A 107 -14.10 0.38 -6.85
N ASP A 108 -13.84 -0.56 -7.76
CA ASP A 108 -14.81 -0.98 -8.78
C ASP A 108 -16.06 -1.61 -8.18
N LYS A 109 -15.88 -2.50 -7.19
CA LYS A 109 -17.00 -3.15 -6.49
C LYS A 109 -17.89 -2.14 -5.76
N LEU A 110 -17.28 -1.23 -4.99
CA LEU A 110 -18.01 -0.21 -4.23
C LEU A 110 -18.75 0.78 -5.13
N ALA A 111 -18.19 1.09 -6.30
CA ALA A 111 -18.82 2.00 -7.26
C ALA A 111 -20.16 1.46 -7.79
N ILE A 112 -20.31 0.13 -7.90
CA ILE A 112 -21.59 -0.51 -8.27
C ILE A 112 -22.69 -0.16 -7.26
N ASP A 113 -22.33 -0.05 -5.97
CA ASP A 113 -23.24 0.29 -4.87
C ASP A 113 -23.29 1.81 -4.61
N GLY A 114 -22.72 2.63 -5.50
CA GLY A 114 -22.72 4.09 -5.39
C GLY A 114 -21.73 4.67 -4.36
N VAL A 115 -20.77 3.87 -3.88
CA VAL A 115 -19.73 4.31 -2.95
C VAL A 115 -18.41 4.51 -3.69
N ASN A 116 -17.92 5.74 -3.72
CA ASN A 116 -16.62 6.05 -4.33
C ASN A 116 -15.53 6.12 -3.27
N ILE A 117 -14.35 5.58 -3.60
CA ILE A 117 -13.14 5.67 -2.79
C ILE A 117 -11.97 6.20 -3.61
N ARG A 118 -11.10 6.93 -2.93
CA ARG A 118 -9.83 7.39 -3.48
C ARG A 118 -8.79 6.30 -3.29
N VAL A 119 -7.93 6.07 -4.28
CA VAL A 119 -6.83 5.09 -4.16
C VAL A 119 -5.49 5.79 -4.35
N ILE A 120 -4.59 5.60 -3.40
CA ILE A 120 -3.24 6.18 -3.38
C ILE A 120 -2.19 5.08 -3.37
N ASP A 121 -1.23 5.20 -4.27
CA ASP A 121 0.03 4.46 -4.25
C ASP A 121 1.13 5.32 -3.63
N PRO A 122 1.72 4.94 -2.49
CA PRO A 122 2.74 5.75 -1.84
C PRO A 122 4.05 5.83 -2.62
N PHE A 123 4.35 4.86 -3.50
CA PHE A 123 5.63 4.65 -4.19
C PHE A 123 6.85 4.42 -3.25
N THR A 124 7.07 5.29 -2.28
CA THR A 124 8.03 5.12 -1.18
C THR A 124 7.33 5.08 0.17
N ILE A 125 7.66 4.08 0.98
CA ILE A 125 7.18 3.98 2.38
C ILE A 125 8.04 4.86 3.29
N LYS A 126 9.30 5.10 2.92
CA LYS A 126 10.21 6.02 3.60
C LYS A 126 11.08 6.75 2.57
N PRO A 127 11.07 8.08 2.53
CA PRO A 127 10.11 8.96 3.21
C PRO A 127 8.68 8.73 2.70
N ILE A 128 7.69 8.89 3.58
CA ILE A 128 6.26 8.83 3.23
C ILE A 128 5.76 10.23 2.85
N ASP A 129 4.90 10.34 1.83
CA ASP A 129 4.35 11.63 1.38
C ASP A 129 3.22 12.12 2.30
N ALA A 130 3.60 12.65 3.46
CA ALA A 130 2.65 13.12 4.46
C ALA A 130 1.74 14.25 3.96
N GLU A 131 2.21 15.10 3.05
CA GLU A 131 1.42 16.21 2.50
C GLU A 131 0.27 15.69 1.65
N THR A 132 0.57 14.86 0.65
CA THR A 132 -0.44 14.26 -0.23
C THR A 132 -1.42 13.41 0.55
N ILE A 133 -0.95 12.61 1.51
CA ILE A 133 -1.84 11.78 2.33
C ILE A 133 -2.83 12.63 3.13
N ARG A 134 -2.34 13.68 3.81
CA ARG A 134 -3.19 14.55 4.65
C ARG A 134 -4.21 15.34 3.82
N SER A 135 -3.81 15.88 2.67
CA SER A 135 -4.73 16.65 1.81
C SER A 135 -5.85 15.76 1.25
N ASN A 136 -5.50 14.58 0.74
CA ASN A 136 -6.48 13.65 0.20
C ASN A 136 -7.40 13.08 1.28
N ALA A 137 -6.88 12.76 2.46
CA ALA A 137 -7.70 12.30 3.57
C ALA A 137 -8.77 13.34 3.97
N LYS A 138 -8.41 14.63 4.01
CA LYS A 138 -9.37 15.72 4.29
C LYS A 138 -10.45 15.82 3.21
N GLU A 139 -10.08 15.72 1.95
CA GLU A 139 -11.04 15.72 0.84
C GLU A 139 -12.00 14.51 0.90
N THR A 140 -11.56 13.38 1.48
CA THR A 140 -12.38 12.18 1.65
C THR A 140 -12.98 12.06 3.06
N GLY A 141 -13.27 13.19 3.73
CA GLY A 141 -13.97 13.20 5.02
C GLY A 141 -13.17 12.64 6.20
N GLY A 142 -11.84 12.70 6.16
CA GLY A 142 -10.94 12.34 7.24
C GLY A 142 -10.71 10.83 7.42
N LYS A 143 -11.21 9.98 6.52
CA LYS A 143 -11.15 8.52 6.68
C LYS A 143 -10.06 7.90 5.81
N ILE A 144 -9.09 7.22 6.43
CA ILE A 144 -8.03 6.49 5.75
C ILE A 144 -8.14 4.99 6.07
N ILE A 145 -8.03 4.15 5.04
CA ILE A 145 -7.74 2.72 5.17
C ILE A 145 -6.38 2.45 4.55
N THR A 146 -5.45 1.88 5.31
CA THR A 146 -4.21 1.34 4.74
C THR A 146 -4.38 -0.15 4.55
N VAL A 147 -3.92 -0.68 3.42
CA VAL A 147 -3.86 -2.11 3.17
C VAL A 147 -2.45 -2.49 2.75
N GLU A 148 -1.86 -3.47 3.43
CA GLU A 148 -0.49 -3.88 3.15
C GLU A 148 -0.27 -5.39 3.29
N ASP A 149 0.62 -5.86 2.43
CA ASP A 149 1.15 -7.22 2.48
C ASP A 149 2.40 -7.27 3.39
N HIS A 150 2.18 -7.03 4.67
CA HIS A 150 3.19 -6.91 5.73
C HIS A 150 2.50 -7.08 7.10
N TYR A 151 3.25 -7.35 8.16
CA TYR A 151 2.74 -7.28 9.54
C TYR A 151 2.28 -5.86 9.93
N PRO A 152 1.35 -5.70 10.87
CA PRO A 152 0.81 -4.38 11.24
C PRO A 152 1.84 -3.46 11.90
N GLU A 153 2.93 -4.00 12.45
CA GLU A 153 4.02 -3.26 13.10
C GLU A 153 5.05 -2.80 12.08
N GLY A 154 5.42 -1.53 12.14
CA GLY A 154 6.50 -0.95 11.34
C GLY A 154 6.26 -0.90 9.83
N GLY A 155 5.07 -1.23 9.34
CA GLY A 155 4.72 -1.21 7.92
C GLY A 155 4.24 0.14 7.38
N LEU A 156 3.53 0.08 6.24
CA LEU A 156 2.81 1.20 5.61
C LEU A 156 1.82 1.85 6.58
N GLY A 157 1.02 1.05 7.28
CA GLY A 157 -0.01 1.53 8.19
C GLY A 157 0.56 2.42 9.29
N GLU A 158 1.68 2.03 9.90
CA GLU A 158 2.34 2.86 10.91
C GLU A 158 3.06 4.09 10.32
N ALA A 159 3.62 3.97 9.11
CA ALA A 159 4.17 5.12 8.41
C ALA A 159 3.08 6.18 8.13
N VAL A 160 1.89 5.75 7.71
CA VAL A 160 0.73 6.61 7.49
C VAL A 160 0.21 7.19 8.81
N CYS A 161 0.04 6.37 9.86
CA CYS A 161 -0.34 6.87 11.20
C CYS A 161 0.61 7.98 11.68
N SER A 162 1.92 7.78 11.51
CA SER A 162 2.92 8.79 11.87
C SER A 162 2.78 10.06 11.03
N ALA A 163 2.50 9.93 9.73
CA ALA A 163 2.32 11.06 8.82
C ALA A 163 1.09 11.93 9.16
N VAL A 164 0.05 11.33 9.75
CA VAL A 164 -1.22 12.01 10.08
C VAL A 164 -1.41 12.25 11.58
N ALA A 165 -0.43 11.91 12.44
CA ALA A 165 -0.56 11.99 13.89
C ALA A 165 -0.91 13.40 14.43
N CYS A 166 -0.58 14.46 13.68
CA CYS A 166 -0.92 15.84 14.03
C CYS A 166 -2.33 16.27 13.60
N CYS A 167 -3.08 15.42 12.88
CA CYS A 167 -4.40 15.71 12.35
C CYS A 167 -5.49 15.01 13.17
N ARG A 168 -6.20 15.78 14.00
CA ARG A 168 -7.25 15.24 14.91
C ARG A 168 -8.52 14.78 14.19
N ASP A 169 -8.72 15.28 12.97
CA ASP A 169 -9.85 14.99 12.09
C ASP A 169 -9.62 13.78 11.18
N ILE A 170 -8.44 13.14 11.27
CA ILE A 170 -8.10 11.98 10.45
C ILE A 170 -8.14 10.70 11.30
N THR A 171 -8.89 9.71 10.83
CA THR A 171 -8.90 8.35 11.37
C THR A 171 -8.22 7.39 10.40
N VAL A 172 -7.46 6.44 10.94
CA VAL A 172 -6.73 5.43 10.15
C VAL A 172 -7.14 4.04 10.60
N LYS A 173 -7.58 3.22 9.65
CA LYS A 173 -7.82 1.78 9.84
C LYS A 173 -6.77 0.98 9.07
N LYS A 174 -6.06 0.08 9.76
CA LYS A 174 -5.02 -0.76 9.17
C LYS A 174 -5.58 -2.14 8.79
N LEU A 175 -5.39 -2.56 7.55
CA LEU A 175 -5.52 -3.93 7.08
C LEU A 175 -4.12 -4.46 6.78
N ALA A 176 -3.72 -5.48 7.52
CA ALA A 176 -2.39 -6.07 7.47
C ALA A 176 -2.48 -7.53 7.93
N VAL A 177 -1.47 -8.33 7.61
CA VAL A 177 -1.41 -9.73 8.03
C VAL A 177 -1.24 -9.80 9.55
N GLN A 178 -2.13 -10.52 10.26
CA GLN A 178 -2.13 -10.52 11.73
C GLN A 178 -1.38 -11.72 12.36
N GLU A 179 -1.01 -12.73 11.59
CA GLU A 179 -0.43 -13.97 12.11
C GLU A 179 0.56 -14.61 11.12
N VAL A 180 1.38 -15.55 11.62
CA VAL A 180 2.24 -16.37 10.76
C VAL A 180 1.37 -17.26 9.87
N PRO A 181 1.58 -17.26 8.56
CA PRO A 181 0.67 -17.90 7.62
C PRO A 181 0.91 -19.37 7.36
N ARG A 182 0.15 -19.88 6.41
CA ARG A 182 0.35 -21.17 5.77
C ARG A 182 0.46 -21.02 4.24
N SER A 183 0.93 -22.08 3.62
CA SER A 183 0.91 -22.25 2.17
C SER A 183 -0.51 -22.24 1.59
N GLY A 184 -0.66 -21.73 0.37
CA GLY A 184 -1.93 -21.74 -0.36
C GLY A 184 -1.87 -20.88 -1.61
N LYS A 185 -2.97 -20.78 -2.36
CA LYS A 185 -3.01 -19.92 -3.55
C LYS A 185 -3.04 -18.45 -3.15
N SER A 186 -2.31 -17.62 -3.89
CA SER A 186 -2.20 -16.17 -3.68
C SER A 186 -3.53 -15.48 -3.33
N ALA A 187 -4.56 -15.63 -4.15
CA ALA A 187 -5.86 -15.00 -3.94
C ALA A 187 -6.58 -15.49 -2.67
N GLU A 188 -6.45 -16.79 -2.35
CA GLU A 188 -7.02 -17.38 -1.13
C GLU A 188 -6.32 -16.85 0.13
N LEU A 189 -5.00 -16.67 0.06
CA LEU A 189 -4.22 -16.10 1.16
C LEU A 189 -4.56 -14.63 1.40
N LEU A 190 -4.71 -13.81 0.34
CA LEU A 190 -5.11 -12.42 0.49
C LEU A 190 -6.48 -12.28 1.18
N GLU A 191 -7.46 -13.11 0.81
CA GLU A 191 -8.76 -13.14 1.47
C GLU A 191 -8.65 -13.63 2.92
N LYS A 192 -7.94 -14.76 3.14
CA LYS A 192 -7.78 -15.37 4.46
C LYS A 192 -7.13 -14.41 5.47
N TYR A 193 -6.11 -13.67 5.04
CA TYR A 193 -5.35 -12.73 5.89
C TYR A 193 -5.90 -11.31 5.88
N GLY A 194 -7.09 -11.09 5.31
CA GLY A 194 -7.82 -9.84 5.52
C GLY A 194 -7.37 -8.66 4.65
N ILE A 195 -6.66 -8.92 3.54
CA ILE A 195 -6.04 -7.88 2.69
C ILE A 195 -6.50 -7.95 1.22
N SER A 196 -7.56 -8.71 0.93
CA SER A 196 -8.19 -8.76 -0.40
C SER A 196 -9.12 -7.58 -0.67
N ALA A 197 -9.56 -7.44 -1.93
CA ALA A 197 -10.58 -6.48 -2.33
C ALA A 197 -11.87 -6.60 -1.51
N ASN A 198 -12.32 -7.82 -1.17
CA ASN A 198 -13.52 -8.02 -0.36
C ASN A 198 -13.32 -7.52 1.08
N CYS A 199 -12.13 -7.72 1.64
CA CYS A 199 -11.78 -7.21 2.96
C CYS A 199 -11.74 -5.67 2.98
N ILE A 200 -11.21 -5.05 1.92
CA ILE A 200 -11.22 -3.59 1.75
C ILE A 200 -12.66 -3.07 1.66
N VAL A 201 -13.53 -3.70 0.85
CA VAL A 201 -14.97 -3.35 0.75
C VAL A 201 -15.64 -3.41 2.13
N LYS A 202 -15.44 -4.50 2.88
CA LYS A 202 -15.96 -4.65 4.25
C LYS A 202 -15.45 -3.55 5.16
N ALA A 203 -14.16 -3.21 5.09
CA ALA A 203 -13.55 -2.17 5.91
C ALA A 203 -14.10 -0.77 5.58
N VAL A 204 -14.33 -0.47 4.30
CA VAL A 204 -14.96 0.77 3.83
C VAL A 204 -16.38 0.89 4.38
N ASN A 205 -17.21 -0.14 4.24
CA ASN A 205 -18.58 -0.09 4.76
C ASN A 205 -18.61 0.11 6.29
N GLN A 206 -17.70 -0.54 7.02
CA GLN A 206 -17.59 -0.38 8.48
C GLN A 206 -17.18 1.04 8.90
N ILE A 207 -16.21 1.67 8.22
CA ILE A 207 -15.75 3.02 8.58
C ILE A 207 -16.77 4.10 8.18
N LEU A 208 -17.65 3.82 7.21
CA LEU A 208 -18.72 4.71 6.82
C LEU A 208 -19.95 4.62 7.74
N SER A 209 -20.13 3.52 8.46
CA SER A 209 -21.18 3.34 9.46
C SER A 209 -20.85 3.87 10.87
N GLN A 210 -19.63 4.39 11.07
CA GLN A 210 -19.17 5.02 12.32
C GLN A 210 -19.48 6.52 12.32
#